data_AF-A0A8T2HNJ2-F1
#
_entry.id   AF-A0A8T2HNJ2-F1
#
_cell.length_a   1.000
_cell.length_b   1.000
_cell.length_c   1.000
_cell.angle_alpha   90.00
_cell.angle_beta   90.00
_cell.angle_gamma   90.00
#
_symmetry.space_group_name_H-M   'P 1'
#
loop_
_entity.id
_entity.type
_entity.pdbx_description
1 polymer ?
#
loop_
_entity_poly.entity_id
_entity_poly.type
_entity_poly.pdbx_seq_one_letter_code
_entity_poly.pdbx_strand_id
1 'polypeptide(L)'
;MEPEIVPEDAETIKQLLESMGVADYDPRVVEQLMEFMYRYTAEVLQDAEAVSARSGLPAGEVNAQDVMLAIQSKGQHSFVPPPPLQLLLNIAELRNKAPLPELRLRHGLRIPPEGECLLNPNFQLQPTTREPFLAATAMDVDAMEARRTSAHNIEKKHVVSIETPAEGWQPGPDAPAEPWPGSNAEENI
;
A
#
# COMPACT_ATOMS: atom_id res chain seq x y z
N MET A 1 -33.74 3.79 -31.34
CA MET A 1 -32.51 3.54 -30.55
C MET A 1 -31.69 4.79 -30.78
N GLU A 2 -31.80 5.75 -29.87
CA GLU A 2 -31.11 7.04 -30.01
C GLU A 2 -29.61 6.80 -29.93
N PRO A 3 -28.79 7.52 -30.71
CA PRO A 3 -27.35 7.37 -30.64
C PRO A 3 -26.90 7.76 -29.24
N GLU A 4 -26.38 6.80 -28.50
CA GLU A 4 -25.69 7.06 -27.25
C GLU A 4 -24.53 8.01 -27.58
N ILE A 5 -24.56 9.22 -27.02
CA ILE A 5 -23.53 10.24 -27.29
C ILE A 5 -22.28 9.80 -26.54
N VAL A 6 -21.44 9.03 -27.22
CA VAL A 6 -20.14 8.57 -26.70
C VAL A 6 -19.10 9.67 -26.99
N PRO A 7 -18.27 10.07 -26.01
CA PRO A 7 -17.16 11.00 -26.25
C PRO A 7 -16.15 10.45 -27.26
N GLU A 8 -15.51 11.33 -28.05
CA GLU A 8 -14.52 10.95 -29.07
C GLU A 8 -13.35 10.11 -28.49
N ASP A 9 -12.88 10.45 -27.27
CA ASP A 9 -11.81 9.70 -26.60
C ASP A 9 -12.24 8.28 -26.24
N ALA A 10 -13.50 8.09 -25.88
CA ALA A 10 -14.04 6.78 -25.57
C ALA A 10 -14.11 5.91 -26.83
N GLU A 11 -14.43 6.47 -28.00
CA GLU A 11 -14.35 5.76 -29.29
C GLU A 11 -12.90 5.34 -29.61
N THR A 12 -11.93 6.23 -29.35
CA THR A 12 -10.50 5.94 -29.57
C THR A 12 -10.02 4.80 -28.66
N ILE A 13 -10.44 4.77 -27.40
CA ILE A 13 -10.11 3.68 -26.46
C ILE A 13 -10.74 2.36 -26.93
N LYS A 14 -11.97 2.36 -27.45
CA LYS A 14 -12.60 1.16 -28.01
C LYS A 14 -11.83 0.62 -29.20
N GLN A 15 -11.42 1.49 -30.13
CA GLN A 15 -10.58 1.12 -31.28
C GLN A 15 -9.22 0.55 -30.83
N LEU A 16 -8.64 1.11 -29.76
CA LEU A 16 -7.40 0.58 -29.18
C LEU A 16 -7.59 -0.84 -28.64
N LEU A 17 -8.67 -1.10 -27.89
CA LEU A 17 -9.00 -2.44 -27.36
C LEU A 17 -9.23 -3.45 -28.50
N GLU A 18 -9.92 -3.05 -29.56
CA GLU A 18 -10.11 -3.87 -30.76
C GLU A 18 -8.78 -4.20 -31.44
N SER A 19 -7.85 -3.24 -31.53
CA SER A 19 -6.52 -3.46 -32.12
C SER A 19 -5.66 -4.47 -31.33
N MET A 20 -5.90 -4.58 -30.02
CA MET A 20 -5.25 -5.56 -29.14
C MET A 20 -5.96 -6.92 -29.14
N GLY A 21 -7.05 -7.07 -29.90
CA GLY A 21 -7.82 -8.31 -29.98
C GLY A 21 -8.75 -8.55 -28.79
N VAL A 22 -9.06 -7.52 -28.00
CA VAL A 22 -9.98 -7.63 -26.86
C VAL A 22 -11.39 -7.34 -27.34
N ALA A 23 -12.17 -8.41 -27.57
CA ALA A 23 -13.55 -8.32 -28.08
C ALA A 23 -14.60 -8.14 -26.96
N ASP A 24 -14.36 -8.71 -25.79
CA ASP A 24 -15.30 -8.69 -24.66
C ASP A 24 -14.68 -7.96 -23.46
N TYR A 25 -15.28 -6.83 -23.06
CA TYR A 25 -14.90 -6.06 -21.88
C TYR A 25 -16.13 -5.41 -21.23
N ASP A 26 -16.04 -5.12 -19.93
CA ASP A 26 -17.07 -4.35 -19.22
C ASP A 26 -17.01 -2.88 -19.68
N PRO A 27 -18.13 -2.21 -19.99
CA PRO A 27 -18.14 -0.80 -20.38
C PRO A 27 -17.40 0.13 -19.41
N ARG A 28 -17.36 -0.20 -18.10
CA ARG A 28 -16.61 0.55 -17.08
C ARG A 28 -15.11 0.61 -17.33
N VAL A 29 -14.55 -0.34 -18.08
CA VAL A 29 -13.13 -0.34 -18.45
C VAL A 29 -12.80 0.89 -19.30
N VAL A 30 -13.71 1.29 -20.20
CA VAL A 30 -13.49 2.47 -21.05
C VAL A 30 -13.47 3.74 -20.20
N GLU A 31 -14.40 3.87 -19.26
CA GLU A 31 -14.46 4.99 -18.31
C GLU A 31 -13.20 5.06 -17.44
N GLN A 32 -12.75 3.91 -16.92
CA GLN A 32 -11.56 3.83 -16.08
C GLN A 32 -10.26 4.14 -16.86
N LEU A 33 -10.14 3.67 -18.09
CA LEU A 33 -9.00 3.98 -18.95
C LEU A 33 -8.97 5.46 -19.33
N MET A 34 -10.13 6.06 -19.56
CA MET A 34 -10.26 7.50 -19.81
C MET A 34 -9.84 8.30 -18.58
N GLU A 35 -10.35 7.96 -17.38
CA GLU A 35 -9.92 8.60 -16.11
C GLU A 35 -8.40 8.48 -15.92
N PHE A 36 -7.85 7.30 -16.17
CA PHE A 36 -6.41 7.06 -16.08
C PHE A 36 -5.63 7.94 -17.06
N MET A 37 -6.05 8.05 -18.32
CA MET A 37 -5.39 8.89 -19.31
C MET A 37 -5.34 10.35 -18.87
N TYR A 38 -6.48 10.89 -18.44
CA TYR A 38 -6.57 12.29 -17.99
C TYR A 38 -5.78 12.55 -16.71
N ARG A 39 -5.83 11.64 -15.73
CA ARG A 39 -5.02 11.75 -14.52
C ARG A 39 -3.53 11.67 -14.83
N TYR A 40 -3.12 10.72 -15.66
CA TYR A 40 -1.71 10.54 -16.02
C TYR A 40 -1.15 11.75 -16.76
N THR A 41 -1.87 12.30 -17.75
CA THR A 41 -1.43 13.48 -18.48
C THR A 41 -1.36 14.72 -17.59
N ALA A 42 -2.35 14.93 -16.72
CA ALA A 42 -2.34 16.03 -15.76
C ALA A 42 -1.14 15.96 -14.81
N GLU A 43 -0.85 14.78 -14.25
CA GLU A 43 0.30 14.58 -13.37
C GLU A 43 1.63 14.80 -14.11
N VAL A 44 1.78 14.29 -15.33
CA VAL A 44 3.00 14.49 -16.14
C VAL A 44 3.21 15.96 -16.47
N LEU A 45 2.15 16.71 -16.78
CA LEU A 45 2.25 18.14 -17.07
C LEU A 45 2.60 18.96 -15.82
N GLN A 46 2.06 18.59 -14.66
CA GLN A 46 2.44 19.21 -13.37
C GLN A 46 3.91 18.97 -13.04
N ASP A 47 4.40 17.74 -13.23
CA ASP A 47 5.81 17.40 -13.05
C ASP A 47 6.70 18.17 -14.05
N ALA A 48 6.25 18.31 -15.31
CA ALA A 48 6.97 19.06 -16.33
C ALA A 48 7.05 20.56 -16.02
N GLU A 49 5.99 21.15 -15.45
CA GLU A 49 6.01 22.55 -14.98
C GLU A 49 7.01 22.73 -13.82
N ALA A 50 7.08 21.78 -12.90
CA ALA A 50 8.06 21.80 -11.82
C ALA A 50 9.51 21.70 -12.35
N VAL A 51 9.72 20.93 -13.42
CA VAL A 51 11.01 20.84 -14.14
C VAL A 51 11.34 22.14 -14.86
N SER A 52 10.39 22.74 -15.60
CA SER A 52 10.63 23.97 -16.36
C SER A 52 10.92 25.17 -15.44
N ALA A 53 10.24 25.25 -14.29
CA ALA A 53 10.51 26.23 -13.24
C ALA A 53 11.94 26.11 -12.68
N ARG A 54 12.50 24.90 -12.62
CA ARG A 54 13.90 24.66 -12.21
C ARG A 54 14.90 25.09 -13.28
N SER A 55 14.52 24.93 -14.56
CA SER A 55 15.34 25.29 -15.73
C SER A 55 15.36 26.79 -16.03
N GLY A 56 14.62 27.62 -15.27
CA GLY A 56 14.62 29.08 -15.40
C GLY A 56 13.73 29.61 -16.53
N LEU A 57 12.84 28.78 -17.07
CA LEU A 57 11.81 29.21 -18.01
C LEU A 57 10.70 29.99 -17.29
N PRO A 58 10.03 30.93 -17.98
CA PRO A 58 8.89 31.63 -17.40
C PRO A 58 7.76 30.64 -17.09
N ALA A 59 7.01 30.93 -16.02
CA ALA A 59 5.89 30.10 -15.61
C ALA A 59 4.86 29.96 -16.75
N GLY A 60 4.50 28.72 -17.08
CA GLY A 60 3.57 28.39 -18.16
C GLY A 60 4.22 28.02 -19.51
N GLU A 61 5.54 28.20 -19.67
CA GLU A 61 6.27 27.67 -20.83
C GLU A 61 6.86 26.30 -20.50
N VAL A 62 6.32 25.25 -21.12
CA VAL A 62 6.78 23.86 -20.95
C VAL A 62 7.36 23.37 -22.28
N ASN A 63 8.64 22.96 -22.26
CA ASN A 63 9.28 22.38 -23.45
C ASN A 63 9.03 20.88 -23.54
N ALA A 64 9.16 20.34 -24.76
CA ALA A 64 9.11 18.88 -24.97
C ALA A 64 10.18 18.12 -24.18
N GLN A 65 11.34 18.74 -23.92
CA GLN A 65 12.39 18.13 -23.09
C GLN A 65 11.97 17.99 -21.62
N ASP A 66 11.24 18.97 -21.08
CA ASP A 66 10.74 18.94 -19.71
C ASP A 66 9.69 17.83 -19.54
N VAL A 67 8.81 17.67 -20.55
CA VAL A 67 7.84 16.56 -20.59
C VAL A 67 8.54 15.20 -20.68
N MET A 68 9.57 15.06 -21.52
CA MET A 68 10.34 13.82 -21.61
C MET A 68 11.01 13.47 -20.27
N LEU A 69 11.58 14.45 -19.57
CA LEU A 69 12.19 14.23 -18.27
C LEU A 69 11.14 13.86 -17.20
N ALA A 70 9.98 14.53 -17.20
CA ALA A 70 8.87 14.21 -16.32
C ALA A 70 8.38 12.76 -16.52
N ILE A 71 8.20 12.32 -17.78
CA ILE A 71 7.82 10.94 -18.11
C ILE A 71 8.88 9.94 -17.62
N GLN A 72 10.17 10.23 -17.84
CA GLN A 72 11.25 9.36 -17.39
C GLN A 72 11.29 9.21 -15.87
N SER A 73 11.17 10.33 -15.14
CA SER A 73 11.11 10.34 -13.68
C SER A 73 9.92 9.52 -13.16
N LYS A 74 8.73 9.78 -13.70
CA LYS A 74 7.51 9.04 -13.31
C LYS A 74 7.59 7.56 -13.65
N GLY A 75 8.21 7.23 -14.80
CA GLY A 75 8.39 5.86 -15.26
C GLY A 75 9.23 4.99 -14.34
N GLN A 76 10.20 5.57 -13.63
CA GLN A 76 11.04 4.85 -12.67
C GLN A 76 10.28 4.42 -11.41
N HIS A 77 9.22 5.15 -11.03
CA HIS A 77 8.47 4.90 -9.79
C HIS A 77 7.13 4.20 -10.01
N SER A 78 6.47 4.46 -11.15
CA SER A 78 5.11 3.97 -11.41
C SER A 78 5.07 2.67 -12.21
N PHE A 79 6.10 2.41 -13.03
CA PHE A 79 6.17 1.21 -13.86
C PHE A 79 7.38 0.38 -13.46
N VAL A 80 7.14 -0.90 -13.18
CA VAL A 80 8.20 -1.86 -12.88
C VAL A 80 8.52 -2.62 -14.17
N PRO A 81 9.62 -2.32 -14.88
CA PRO A 81 10.05 -3.15 -15.98
C PRO A 81 10.44 -4.54 -15.45
N PRO A 82 10.34 -5.59 -16.26
CA PRO A 82 10.82 -6.90 -15.86
C PRO A 82 12.31 -6.81 -15.51
N PRO A 83 12.75 -7.39 -14.37
CA PRO A 83 14.14 -7.30 -13.95
C PRO A 83 15.05 -7.98 -14.97
N PRO A 84 16.27 -7.45 -15.20
CA PRO A 84 17.18 -8.02 -16.19
C PRO A 84 17.61 -9.43 -15.78
N LEU A 85 17.68 -10.34 -16.77
CA LEU A 85 18.02 -11.75 -16.55
C LEU A 85 19.34 -11.94 -15.78
N GLN A 86 20.35 -11.13 -16.08
CA GLN A 86 21.66 -11.18 -15.42
C GLN A 86 21.55 -10.93 -13.91
N LEU A 87 20.69 -9.99 -13.48
CA LEU A 87 20.45 -9.74 -12.06
C LEU A 87 19.81 -10.97 -11.40
N LEU A 88 18.82 -11.59 -12.05
CA LEU A 88 18.18 -12.82 -11.55
C LEU A 88 19.17 -13.98 -11.45
N LEU A 89 20.04 -14.15 -12.44
CA LEU A 89 21.08 -15.19 -12.44
C LEU A 89 22.09 -14.95 -11.30
N ASN A 90 22.53 -13.73 -11.08
CA ASN A 90 23.43 -13.40 -9.98
C ASN A 90 22.80 -13.68 -8.60
N ILE A 91 21.52 -13.35 -8.43
CA ILE A 91 20.77 -13.65 -7.20
C ILE A 91 20.60 -15.17 -7.04
N ALA A 92 20.30 -15.88 -8.12
CA ALA A 92 20.17 -17.32 -8.13
C ALA A 92 21.50 -18.00 -7.75
N GLU A 93 22.62 -17.57 -8.33
CA GLU A 93 23.95 -18.06 -7.95
C GLU A 93 24.27 -17.77 -6.48
N LEU A 94 23.97 -16.56 -5.98
CA LEU A 94 24.17 -16.22 -4.57
C LEU A 94 23.36 -17.15 -3.65
N ARG A 95 22.10 -17.41 -4.00
CA ARG A 95 21.20 -18.24 -3.18
C ARG A 95 21.54 -19.73 -3.29
N ASN A 96 21.87 -20.20 -4.47
CA ASN A 96 22.16 -21.61 -4.76
C ASN A 96 23.54 -22.07 -4.26
N LYS A 97 24.41 -21.15 -3.84
CA LYS A 97 25.67 -21.48 -3.13
C LYS A 97 25.43 -22.15 -1.78
N ALA A 98 24.32 -21.87 -1.11
CA ALA A 98 24.00 -22.51 0.15
C ALA A 98 23.56 -23.97 -0.12
N PRO A 99 24.24 -24.97 0.48
CA PRO A 99 23.83 -26.36 0.33
C PRO A 99 22.43 -26.55 0.93
N LEU A 100 21.71 -27.53 0.40
CA LEU A 100 20.40 -27.89 0.93
C LEU A 100 20.52 -28.35 2.40
N PRO A 101 19.58 -27.99 3.28
CA PRO A 101 19.56 -28.50 4.64
C PRO A 101 19.50 -30.03 4.67
N GLU A 102 20.14 -30.64 5.67
CA GLU A 102 20.15 -32.10 5.82
C GLU A 102 18.73 -32.69 5.87
N LEU A 103 18.50 -33.69 5.01
CA LEU A 103 17.24 -34.44 4.97
C LEU A 103 17.22 -35.47 6.11
N ARG A 104 16.40 -35.24 7.13
CA ARG A 104 16.12 -36.26 8.16
C ARG A 104 15.07 -37.22 7.63
N LEU A 105 15.34 -38.52 7.66
CA LEU A 105 14.46 -39.60 7.17
C LEU A 105 13.21 -39.85 8.07
N ARG A 106 12.71 -38.83 8.77
CA ARG A 106 11.45 -38.95 9.53
C ARG A 106 10.29 -38.61 8.60
N HIS A 107 9.25 -39.42 8.66
CA HIS A 107 8.00 -39.13 7.97
C HIS A 107 7.30 -37.94 8.65
N GLY A 108 6.78 -37.00 7.87
CA GLY A 108 5.97 -35.87 8.37
C GLY A 108 6.40 -34.50 7.83
N LEU A 109 5.55 -33.51 8.10
CA LEU A 109 5.82 -32.10 7.77
C LEU A 109 6.80 -31.51 8.80
N ARG A 110 7.87 -30.90 8.32
CA ARG A 110 8.81 -30.17 9.17
C ARG A 110 8.29 -28.75 9.39
N ILE A 111 7.69 -28.51 10.55
CA ILE A 111 7.34 -27.15 10.97
C ILE A 111 8.60 -26.40 11.43
N PRO A 112 8.65 -25.06 11.25
CA PRO A 112 9.64 -24.21 11.91
C PRO A 112 9.61 -24.40 13.44
N PRO A 113 10.63 -23.92 14.17
CA PRO A 113 10.59 -23.88 15.64
C PRO A 113 9.32 -23.19 16.15
N GLU A 114 8.86 -23.54 17.36
CA GLU A 114 7.61 -23.01 17.92
C GLU A 114 7.58 -21.48 18.01
N GLY A 115 8.73 -20.82 18.21
CA GLY A 115 8.84 -19.36 18.21
C GLY A 115 8.65 -18.69 16.85
N GLU A 116 8.86 -19.42 15.75
CA GLU A 116 8.58 -18.97 14.38
C GLU A 116 7.20 -19.44 13.89
N CYS A 117 6.51 -20.26 14.69
CA CYS A 117 5.17 -20.72 14.40
C CYS A 117 4.13 -19.70 14.88
N LEU A 118 3.29 -19.22 13.95
CA LEU A 118 2.15 -18.35 14.24
C LEU A 118 0.97 -19.13 14.86
N LEU A 119 1.23 -19.92 15.91
CA LEU A 119 0.23 -20.74 16.62
C LEU A 119 -0.41 -19.99 17.78
N ASN A 120 0.30 -19.03 18.36
CA ASN A 120 -0.20 -18.25 19.48
C ASN A 120 -1.12 -17.13 18.98
N PRO A 121 -2.24 -16.85 19.68
CA PRO A 121 -3.07 -15.70 19.37
C PRO A 121 -2.23 -14.41 19.50
N ASN A 122 -2.10 -13.68 18.40
CA ASN A 122 -1.40 -12.39 18.32
C ASN A 122 -2.30 -11.19 18.69
N PHE A 123 -3.46 -11.46 19.29
CA PHE A 123 -4.42 -10.45 19.70
C PHE A 123 -4.87 -10.73 21.14
N GLN A 124 -5.00 -9.67 21.93
CA GLN A 124 -5.62 -9.71 23.24
C GLN A 124 -6.97 -9.00 23.13
N LEU A 125 -8.06 -9.75 23.31
CA LEU A 125 -9.38 -9.14 23.40
C LEU A 125 -9.48 -8.49 24.79
N GLN A 126 -9.48 -7.16 24.85
CA GLN A 126 -9.98 -6.49 26.03
C GLN A 126 -11.49 -6.80 26.09
N PRO A 127 -11.98 -7.47 27.15
CA PRO A 127 -13.41 -7.67 27.29
C PRO A 127 -14.05 -6.29 27.37
N THR A 128 -14.75 -5.88 26.31
CA THR A 128 -15.63 -4.73 26.40
C THR A 128 -16.73 -5.17 27.35
N THR A 129 -16.73 -4.67 28.58
CA THR A 129 -17.93 -4.71 29.40
C THR A 129 -18.99 -3.99 28.58
N ARG A 130 -19.85 -4.76 27.92
CA ARG A 130 -21.04 -4.21 27.28
C ARG A 130 -21.85 -3.70 28.44
N GLU A 131 -21.79 -2.38 28.67
CA GLU A 131 -22.71 -1.71 29.58
C GLU A 131 -24.09 -2.29 29.28
N PRO A 132 -24.78 -2.88 30.28
CA PRO A 132 -26.07 -3.49 30.06
C PRO A 132 -26.90 -2.43 29.33
N PHE A 133 -27.41 -2.79 28.16
CA PHE A 133 -28.31 -1.93 27.42
C PHE A 133 -29.45 -1.64 28.38
N LEU A 134 -29.42 -0.46 29.01
CA LEU A 134 -30.43 -0.02 29.95
C LEU A 134 -31.73 -0.10 29.16
N ALA A 135 -32.52 -1.13 29.49
CA ALA A 135 -33.81 -1.36 28.87
C ALA A 135 -34.57 -0.03 28.96
N ALA A 136 -34.95 0.48 27.79
CA ALA A 136 -35.57 1.79 27.64
C ALA A 136 -36.81 1.90 28.53
N THR A 137 -36.66 2.50 29.70
CA THR A 137 -37.76 2.96 30.54
C THR A 137 -37.42 4.36 31.02
N ALA A 138 -38.38 5.27 30.77
CA ALA A 138 -38.35 6.72 31.00
C ALA A 138 -37.71 7.54 29.86
N MET A 139 -38.55 7.98 28.92
CA MET A 139 -38.27 9.11 28.04
C MET A 139 -38.35 10.41 28.86
N ASP A 140 -37.20 10.96 29.26
CA ASP A 140 -37.07 12.36 29.66
C ASP A 140 -36.67 13.17 28.43
N VAL A 141 -37.65 13.87 27.85
CA VAL A 141 -37.53 14.64 26.58
C VAL A 141 -36.62 15.86 26.69
N ASP A 142 -36.34 16.37 27.90
CA ASP A 142 -35.48 17.54 28.11
C ASP A 142 -33.97 17.23 28.03
N ALA A 143 -33.56 15.97 28.23
CA ALA A 143 -32.16 15.57 28.09
C ALA A 143 -31.74 15.33 26.62
N MET A 144 -32.71 15.21 25.70
CA MET A 144 -32.46 14.91 24.29
C MET A 144 -31.99 16.14 23.49
N GLU A 145 -32.41 17.34 23.88
CA GLU A 145 -31.99 18.59 23.23
C GLU A 145 -30.54 18.97 23.55
N ALA A 146 -30.08 18.72 24.78
CA ALA A 146 -28.68 18.90 25.15
C ALA A 146 -27.74 17.89 24.46
N ARG A 147 -28.24 16.72 24.05
CA ARG A 147 -27.47 15.72 23.30
C ARG A 147 -27.42 16.01 21.80
N ARG A 148 -28.44 16.66 21.23
CA ARG A 148 -28.47 17.04 19.80
C ARG A 148 -27.40 18.06 19.44
N THR A 149 -27.05 18.96 20.35
CA THR A 149 -26.03 20.00 20.12
C THR A 149 -24.60 19.49 20.36
N SER A 150 -24.41 18.41 21.13
CA SER A 150 -23.11 17.74 21.31
C SER A 150 -22.84 16.58 20.33
N ALA A 151 -23.80 16.22 19.47
CA ALA A 151 -23.65 15.16 18.48
C ALA A 151 -22.85 15.55 17.22
N HIS A 152 -22.34 16.79 17.13
CA HIS A 152 -21.51 17.26 16.01
C HIS A 152 -20.00 16.99 16.18
N ASN A 153 -19.57 16.27 17.22
CA ASN A 153 -18.18 15.86 17.34
C ASN A 153 -18.05 14.51 18.07
N ILE A 154 -18.29 13.43 17.34
CA ILE A 154 -17.96 12.07 17.78
C ILE A 154 -17.25 11.36 16.63
N GLU A 155 -16.01 11.77 16.36
CA GLU A 155 -14.99 10.86 15.86
C GLU A 155 -14.68 9.85 16.97
N LYS A 156 -15.50 8.79 17.10
CA LYS A 156 -15.01 7.58 17.76
C LYS A 156 -14.12 6.86 16.75
N LYS A 157 -12.87 7.29 16.66
CA LYS A 157 -11.80 6.44 16.13
C LYS A 157 -11.82 5.18 16.98
N HIS A 158 -12.20 4.05 16.39
CA HIS A 158 -11.79 2.76 16.89
C HIS A 158 -10.26 2.71 16.80
N VAL A 159 -9.59 3.24 17.82
CA VAL A 159 -8.16 3.06 17.99
C VAL A 159 -8.00 1.66 18.56
N VAL A 160 -7.57 0.73 17.72
CA VAL A 160 -6.85 -0.44 18.20
C VAL A 160 -5.54 0.11 18.76
N SER A 161 -5.50 0.33 20.08
CA SER A 161 -4.26 0.69 20.76
C SER A 161 -3.35 -0.52 20.68
N ILE A 162 -2.41 -0.47 19.72
CA ILE A 162 -1.21 -1.28 19.80
C ILE A 162 -0.40 -0.64 20.92
N GLU A 163 -0.56 -1.14 22.13
CA GLU A 163 0.36 -0.81 23.22
C GLU A 163 1.73 -1.36 22.82
N THR A 164 2.63 -0.48 22.39
CA THR A 164 4.06 -0.79 22.44
C THR A 164 4.39 -1.05 23.91
N PRO A 165 4.88 -2.25 24.27
CA PRO A 165 5.23 -2.55 25.66
C PRO A 165 6.20 -1.49 26.18
N ALA A 166 5.89 -0.90 27.34
CA ALA A 166 6.73 0.11 27.99
C ALA A 166 8.11 -0.45 28.41
N GLU A 167 8.23 -1.78 28.48
CA GLU A 167 9.49 -2.49 28.61
C GLU A 167 9.84 -3.12 27.26
N GLY A 168 10.94 -2.65 26.66
CA GLY A 168 11.54 -3.34 25.52
C GLY A 168 11.75 -4.82 25.83
N TRP A 169 11.67 -5.64 24.80
CA TRP A 169 11.83 -7.10 24.88
C TRP A 169 13.04 -7.46 25.77
N GLN A 170 12.77 -8.09 26.91
CA GLN A 170 13.82 -8.64 27.78
C GLN A 170 14.00 -10.12 27.44
N PRO A 171 15.22 -10.56 27.11
CA PRO A 171 15.49 -11.97 26.89
C PRO A 171 15.28 -12.76 28.19
N GLY A 172 14.66 -13.94 28.08
CA GLY A 172 14.42 -14.84 29.21
C GLY A 172 15.73 -15.34 29.86
N PRO A 173 15.65 -15.92 31.07
CA PRO A 173 16.81 -16.26 31.91
C PRO A 173 17.80 -17.28 31.31
N ASP A 174 17.44 -17.92 30.20
CA ASP A 174 18.26 -18.91 29.50
C ASP A 174 18.83 -18.41 28.15
N ALA A 175 18.73 -17.10 27.86
CA ALA A 175 19.29 -16.54 26.63
C ALA A 175 20.83 -16.43 26.72
N PRO A 176 21.59 -16.88 25.70
CA PRO A 176 23.04 -16.69 25.67
C PRO A 176 23.39 -15.20 25.69
N ALA A 177 24.33 -14.82 26.56
CA ALA A 177 24.69 -13.44 26.91
C ALA A 177 25.49 -12.68 25.83
N GLU A 178 25.28 -12.97 24.54
CA GLU A 178 26.03 -12.31 23.45
C GLU A 178 25.11 -11.38 22.63
N PRO A 179 25.45 -10.09 22.51
CA PRO A 179 24.71 -9.16 21.66
C PRO A 179 24.86 -9.52 20.18
N TRP A 180 23.79 -9.30 19.41
CA TRP A 180 23.73 -9.49 17.96
C TRP A 180 24.90 -8.78 17.25
N PRO A 181 25.63 -9.45 16.34
CA PRO A 181 26.73 -8.83 15.61
C PRO A 181 26.15 -7.88 14.56
N GLY A 182 26.01 -6.61 14.91
CA GLY A 182 25.53 -5.57 13.99
C GLY A 182 25.18 -4.22 14.62
N SER A 183 25.14 -4.09 15.95
CA SER A 183 24.68 -2.86 16.61
C SER A 183 25.71 -1.73 16.72
N ASN A 184 26.96 -1.91 16.28
CA ASN A 184 28.03 -0.92 16.50
C ASN A 184 28.57 -0.34 15.18
N ALA A 185 27.70 0.10 14.27
CA ALA A 185 28.11 0.73 13.02
C ALA A 185 27.33 2.00 12.69
N GLU A 186 27.01 2.85 13.68
CA GLU A 186 26.62 4.25 13.44
C GLU A 186 27.20 5.15 14.54
N GLU A 187 28.51 5.40 14.46
CA GLU A 187 29.16 6.56 15.09
C GLU A 187 30.34 7.00 14.17
N ASN A 188 30.00 7.71 13.09
CA ASN A 188 30.83 8.70 12.40
C ASN A 188 30.18 9.07 11.06
N ILE A 189 29.32 10.10 11.07
CA ILE A 189 29.34 11.24 10.13
C ILE A 189 28.87 12.46 10.93
#